data_AF-A0A2J6WJH9-F1
#
_entry.id   AF-A0A2J6WJH9-F1
#
_cell.length_a   1.000
_cell.length_b   1.000
_cell.length_c   1.000
_cell.angle_alpha   90.00
_cell.angle_beta   90.00
_cell.angle_gamma   90.00
#
_symmetry.space_group_name_H-M   'P 1'
#
loop_
_entity.id
_entity.type
_entity.pdbx_description
1 polymer ?
#
loop_
_entity_poly.entity_id
_entity_poly.type
_entity_poly.pdbx_seq_one_letter_code
_entity_poly.pdbx_strand_id
1 'polypeptide(L)'
;MKVTVKLFGGITSAKDFPKNEEGDLFVELTAESSVGQLIDELSLNKKPFIIVLNGVILHDLTIKLKDGDELSLFPPIAGGLLN
;
A
#
# COMPACT_ATOMS: atom_id res chain seq x y z
N MET A 1 2.48 -3.46 15.00
CA MET A 1 1.38 -2.53 14.62
C MET A 1 0.66 -3.10 13.43
N LYS A 2 -0.65 -2.87 13.35
CA LYS A 2 -1.51 -3.34 12.28
C LYS A 2 -1.87 -2.16 11.38
N VAL A 3 -1.66 -2.33 10.09
CA VAL A 3 -2.03 -1.36 9.06
C VAL A 3 -2.95 -2.00 8.04
N THR A 4 -3.86 -1.19 7.49
CA THR A 4 -4.78 -1.63 6.43
C THR A 4 -4.21 -1.18 5.09
N VAL A 5 -4.12 -2.09 4.12
CA VAL A 5 -3.63 -1.81 2.78
C VAL A 5 -4.71 -2.06 1.75
N LYS A 6 -5.02 -1.02 0.97
CA LYS A 6 -5.99 -1.08 -0.13
C LYS A 6 -5.26 -1.08 -1.46
N LEU A 7 -5.47 -2.12 -2.28
CA LEU A 7 -4.82 -2.28 -3.58
C LEU A 7 -5.84 -2.07 -4.69
N PHE A 8 -5.64 -1.05 -5.52
CA PHE A 8 -6.54 -0.71 -6.62
C PHE A 8 -5.98 -1.08 -7.98
N GLY A 9 -6.85 -1.09 -9.00
CA GLY A 9 -6.44 -1.19 -10.41
C GLY A 9 -5.67 -2.46 -10.77
N GLY A 10 -6.00 -3.58 -10.12
CA GLY A 10 -5.36 -4.89 -10.39
C GLY A 10 -3.99 -5.08 -9.74
N ILE A 11 -3.56 -4.19 -8.84
CA ILE A 11 -2.37 -4.41 -8.02
C ILE A 11 -2.62 -5.59 -7.09
N THR A 12 -1.66 -6.51 -7.02
CA THR A 12 -1.68 -7.66 -6.12
C THR A 12 -0.35 -7.79 -5.39
N SER A 13 -0.41 -8.17 -4.11
CA SER A 13 0.77 -8.59 -3.34
C SER A 13 1.17 -10.01 -3.77
N ALA A 14 2.48 -10.29 -3.79
CA ALA A 14 2.99 -11.65 -4.03
C ALA A 14 2.88 -12.54 -2.78
N LYS A 15 2.79 -11.94 -1.59
CA LYS A 15 2.55 -12.63 -0.32
C LYS A 15 1.06 -12.64 0.00
N ASP A 16 0.64 -13.69 0.69
CA ASP A 16 -0.72 -13.79 1.21
C ASP A 16 -0.82 -13.09 2.56
N PHE A 17 -1.88 -12.31 2.73
CA PHE A 17 -2.17 -11.55 3.95
C PHE A 17 -3.64 -11.77 4.31
N PRO A 18 -4.01 -11.71 5.59
CA PRO A 18 -5.42 -11.68 6.00
C PRO A 18 -6.15 -10.53 5.30
N LYS A 19 -7.39 -10.76 4.85
CA LYS A 19 -8.20 -9.77 4.13
C LYS A 19 -9.58 -9.61 4.74
N ASN A 20 -10.17 -8.42 4.64
CA ASN A 20 -11.59 -8.22 4.94
C ASN A 20 -12.48 -8.63 3.74
N GLU A 21 -13.80 -8.47 3.88
CA GLU A 21 -14.78 -8.78 2.82
C GLU A 21 -14.60 -7.91 1.56
N GLU A 22 -14.03 -6.72 1.71
CA GLU A 22 -13.73 -5.79 0.61
C GLU A 22 -12.40 -6.12 -0.10
N GLY A 23 -11.62 -7.07 0.43
CA GLY A 23 -10.32 -7.46 -0.12
C GLY A 23 -9.13 -6.64 0.37
N ASP A 24 -9.34 -5.73 1.32
CA ASP A 24 -8.27 -4.94 1.95
C ASP A 24 -7.38 -5.85 2.79
N LEU A 25 -6.07 -5.65 2.71
CA LEU A 25 -5.09 -6.46 3.40
C LEU A 25 -4.84 -5.91 4.80
N PHE A 26 -4.74 -6.79 5.78
CA PHE A 26 -4.22 -6.47 7.10
C PHE A 26 -2.76 -6.91 7.20
N VAL A 27 -1.85 -5.95 7.36
CA VAL A 27 -0.42 -6.22 7.45
C VAL A 27 0.05 -5.93 8.88
N GLU A 28 0.66 -6.92 9.51
CA GLU A 28 1.36 -6.74 10.78
C GLU A 28 2.83 -6.38 10.53
N LEU A 29 3.25 -5.25 11.09
CA LEU A 29 4.60 -4.71 10.97
C LEU A 29 5.21 -4.50 12.35
N THR A 30 6.55 -4.44 12.40
CA THR A 30 7.26 -4.00 13.60
C THR A 30 6.93 -2.54 13.90
N ALA A 31 6.95 -2.16 15.18
CA ALA A 31 6.85 -0.75 15.56
C ALA A 31 7.97 0.03 14.85
N GLU A 32 7.65 1.21 14.33
CA GLU A 32 8.56 2.07 13.55
C GLU A 32 8.86 1.62 12.11
N SER A 33 8.06 0.73 11.50
CA SER A 33 8.19 0.48 10.07
C SER A 33 7.79 1.72 9.24
N SER A 34 8.51 1.98 8.15
CA SER A 34 8.17 3.04 7.21
C SER A 34 7.23 2.56 6.09
N VAL A 35 6.67 3.51 5.34
CA VAL A 35 5.87 3.23 4.13
C VAL A 35 6.67 2.39 3.12
N GLY A 36 7.95 2.71 2.91
CA GLY A 36 8.83 1.93 2.02
C GLY A 36 8.98 0.47 2.46
N GLN A 37 9.15 0.24 3.77
CA GLN A 37 9.27 -1.12 4.30
C GLN A 37 7.96 -1.92 4.14
N LEU A 38 6.80 -1.28 4.27
CA LEU A 38 5.53 -1.91 3.95
C LEU A 38 5.42 -2.27 2.46
N ILE A 39 5.87 -1.39 1.56
CA ILE A 39 5.89 -1.67 0.11
C ILE A 39 6.82 -2.85 -0.22
N ASP A 40 7.98 -2.93 0.43
CA ASP A 40 8.88 -4.08 0.34
C ASP A 40 8.21 -5.36 0.86
N GLU A 41 7.49 -5.27 1.98
CA GLU A 41 6.79 -6.41 2.58
C GLU A 41 5.72 -6.97 1.62
N LEU A 42 5.01 -6.09 0.91
CA LEU A 42 4.05 -6.44 -0.15
C LEU A 42 4.72 -6.95 -1.44
N SER A 43 6.05 -6.91 -1.52
CA SER A 43 6.84 -7.23 -2.74
C SER A 43 6.51 -6.33 -3.93
N LEU A 44 6.23 -5.05 -3.67
CA LEU A 44 5.78 -4.08 -4.67
C LEU A 44 6.84 -3.04 -5.06
N ASN A 45 8.00 -3.05 -4.42
CA ASN A 45 9.07 -2.04 -4.54
C ASN A 45 9.66 -1.76 -5.94
N LYS A 46 9.33 -2.55 -6.97
CA LYS A 46 9.80 -2.36 -8.35
C LYS A 46 8.78 -1.70 -9.28
N LYS A 47 7.61 -1.29 -8.77
CA LYS A 47 6.52 -0.75 -9.56
C LYS A 47 6.25 0.71 -9.18
N PRO A 48 5.96 1.60 -10.14
CA PRO A 48 5.49 2.95 -9.83
C PRO A 48 4.07 2.89 -9.26
N PHE A 49 3.78 3.71 -8.26
CA PHE A 49 2.44 3.84 -7.66
C PHE A 49 2.14 5.29 -7.30
N ILE A 50 0.84 5.58 -7.18
CA ILE A 50 0.37 6.69 -6.36
C ILE A 50 0.07 6.12 -4.98
N ILE A 51 0.66 6.71 -3.96
CA ILE A 51 0.57 6.26 -2.57
C ILE A 51 -0.24 7.28 -1.79
N VAL A 52 -1.27 6.82 -1.09
CA VAL A 52 -2.12 7.65 -0.24
C VAL A 52 -2.10 7.06 1.18
N LEU A 53 -1.63 7.83 2.16
CA LEU A 53 -1.66 7.46 3.57
C LEU A 53 -2.74 8.29 4.26
N ASN A 54 -3.75 7.62 4.83
CA ASN A 54 -4.86 8.26 5.54
C ASN A 54 -5.51 9.41 4.72
N GLY A 55 -5.71 9.20 3.42
CA GLY A 55 -6.30 10.18 2.51
C GLY A 55 -5.34 11.26 1.97
N VAL A 56 -4.06 11.27 2.38
CA VAL A 56 -3.06 12.23 1.91
C VAL A 56 -2.07 11.57 0.94
N ILE A 57 -1.88 12.18 -0.24
CA ILE A 57 -0.88 11.71 -1.20
C ILE A 57 0.52 11.87 -0.61
N LEU A 58 1.31 10.80 -0.67
CA LEU A 58 2.68 10.77 -0.19
C LEU A 58 3.69 10.67 -1.33
N HIS A 59 4.80 11.38 -1.16
CA HIS A 59 5.98 11.27 -2.01
C HIS A 59 7.21 10.74 -1.25
N ASP A 60 7.19 10.79 0.08
CA ASP A 60 8.28 10.35 0.95
C ASP A 60 7.99 8.96 1.55
N LEU A 61 8.80 7.96 1.18
CA LEU A 61 8.68 6.58 1.66
C LEU A 61 9.32 6.35 3.03
N THR A 62 10.02 7.34 3.57
CA THR A 62 10.69 7.23 4.89
C THR A 62 9.74 7.51 6.05
N ILE A 63 8.54 8.04 5.76
CA ILE A 63 7.48 8.29 6.75
C ILE A 63 7.18 7.02 7.54
N LYS A 64 7.17 7.18 8.87
CA LYS A 64 6.87 6.10 9.81
C LYS A 64 5.36 5.89 9.92
N LEU A 65 4.96 4.65 9.74
CA LEU A 65 3.57 4.22 9.92
C LEU A 65 3.25 4.09 11.41
N LYS A 66 1.97 4.23 11.72
CA LYS A 66 1.38 4.05 13.04
C LYS A 66 0.35 2.94 13.02
N ASP A 67 0.03 2.44 14.21
CA ASP A 67 -1.04 1.47 14.36
C ASP A 67 -2.38 2.06 13.91
N GLY A 68 -3.11 1.31 13.10
CA GLY A 68 -4.38 1.74 12.51
C GLY A 68 -4.27 2.57 11.23
N ASP A 69 -3.06 2.87 10.74
CA ASP A 69 -2.88 3.60 9.48
C ASP A 69 -3.45 2.83 8.28
N GLU A 70 -4.01 3.57 7.33
CA GLU A 70 -4.51 3.08 6.07
C GLU A 70 -3.63 3.55 4.90
N LEU A 71 -3.08 2.61 4.15
CA LEU A 71 -2.31 2.87 2.94
C LEU A 71 -3.09 2.40 1.70
N SER A 72 -3.42 3.33 0.80
CA SER A 72 -3.99 3.00 -0.51
C SER A 72 -2.91 3.10 -1.58
N LEU A 73 -2.83 2.07 -2.43
CA LEU A 73 -1.92 2.02 -3.58
C LEU A 73 -2.75 1.98 -4.87
N PHE A 74 -2.49 2.96 -5.72
CA PHE A 74 -3.08 3.03 -7.06
C PHE A 74 -1.99 2.83 -8.10
N PRO A 75 -2.30 2.18 -9.25
CA PRO A 75 -1.41 2.22 -10.38
C PRO A 75 -1.20 3.68 -10.81
N PRO A 76 -0.09 4.01 -11.48
CA PRO A 76 0.08 5.33 -12.05
C PRO A 76 -1.10 5.65 -12.95
N ILE A 77 -1.55 6.91 -12.96
CA ILE A 77 -2.57 7.36 -13.90
C ILE A 77 -1.97 7.24 -15.29
N ALA A 78 -2.29 6.16 -15.99
CA ALA A 78 -2.21 6.12 -17.43
C ALA A 78 -3.38 6.98 -17.94
N GLY A 79 -3.09 8.21 -18.39
CA GLY A 79 -4.01 8.88 -19.30
C GLY A 79 -4.32 7.89 -20.43
N GLY A 80 -5.60 7.55 -20.60
CA GLY A 80 -6.03 6.30 -21.21
C GLY A 80 -5.26 5.91 -22.48
N LEU A 81 -4.70 4.70 -22.48
CA LEU A 81 -4.77 3.90 -23.69
C LEU A 81 -6.12 3.18 -23.64
N LEU A 82 -7.15 3.88 -24.11
CA LEU A 82 -8.33 3.22 -24.65
C LEU A 82 -7.83 2.41 -25.85
N ASN A 83 -7.84 1.09 -25.75
CA ASN A 83 -7.96 0.19 -26.89
C ASN A 83 -9.24 -0.61 -26.69
#